data_AF-A0A0L0HEW5-F1
#
_entry.id   AF-A0A0L0HEW5-F1
#
_cell.length_a   1.000
_cell.length_b   1.000
_cell.length_c   1.000
_cell.angle_alpha   90.00
_cell.angle_beta   90.00
_cell.angle_gamma   90.00
#
_symmetry.space_group_name_H-M   'P 1'
#
loop_
_entity.id
_entity.type
_entity.pdbx_description
1 polymer ?
#
loop_
_entity_poly.entity_id
_entity_poly.type
_entity_poly.pdbx_seq_one_letter_code
_entity_poly.pdbx_strand_id
1 'polypeptide(L)'
;MHFSTSTEREVTGQSHNLPPLKRFNYRPSLTSAKPLPTLAALLTYKTWGIPMPPECHFTCYTTFLDNLLKLAPYPARFPLVLIAATYISRLREVFPEASGEEGVEVRLFKTAFVLAWKVYGAEADGEMMCGRGRVAREMEREFLKGINYTLQVSPMDIFKLAARTKVLVSQNPQLFTGKDCMEVALWVEDLNMGIVESGGLNGWSGGVS
;
A
#
# COMPACT_ATOMS: atom_id res chain seq x y z
N MET A 1 19.87 -37.77 31.70
CA MET A 1 19.61 -36.87 30.55
C MET A 1 18.39 -37.39 29.82
N HIS A 2 17.24 -36.76 30.01
CA HIS A 2 16.03 -37.04 29.22
C HIS A 2 15.46 -35.69 28.79
N PHE A 3 15.57 -35.40 27.49
CA PHE A 3 14.89 -34.28 26.84
C PHE A 3 13.52 -34.80 26.41
N SER A 4 12.46 -34.30 27.04
CA SER A 4 11.09 -34.49 26.55
C SER A 4 10.66 -33.22 25.82
N THR A 5 10.23 -33.45 24.59
CA THR A 5 9.80 -32.55 23.54
C THR A 5 8.70 -31.59 23.98
N SER A 6 8.97 -30.29 23.85
CA SER A 6 8.00 -29.22 23.95
C SER A 6 6.99 -29.33 22.81
N THR A 7 5.71 -29.40 23.19
CA THR A 7 4.54 -29.45 22.34
C THR A 7 4.53 -28.27 21.36
N GLU A 8 4.52 -28.57 20.06
CA GLU A 8 4.17 -27.63 19.01
C GLU A 8 2.76 -27.07 19.31
N ARG A 9 2.69 -25.79 19.68
CA ARG A 9 1.44 -25.05 19.59
C ARG A 9 1.19 -24.78 18.12
N GLU A 10 0.28 -25.56 17.54
CA GLU A 10 -0.43 -25.20 16.32
C GLU A 10 -0.96 -23.77 16.48
N VAL A 11 -0.30 -22.84 15.79
CA VAL A 11 -0.88 -21.52 15.54
C VAL A 11 -1.99 -21.77 14.54
N THR A 12 -3.19 -22.07 15.04
CA THR A 12 -4.42 -21.97 14.27
C THR A 12 -4.55 -20.52 13.84
N GLY A 13 -4.00 -20.21 12.66
CA GLY A 13 -4.24 -18.95 11.97
C GLY A 13 -5.72 -18.88 11.68
N GLN A 14 -6.46 -18.19 12.55
CA GLN A 14 -7.78 -17.72 12.20
C GLN A 14 -7.62 -16.90 10.93
N SER A 15 -8.05 -17.48 9.81
CA SER A 15 -8.31 -16.78 8.57
C SER A 15 -9.44 -15.79 8.88
N HIS A 16 -9.07 -14.63 9.39
CA HIS A 16 -9.96 -13.49 9.38
C HIS A 16 -10.23 -13.20 7.91
N ASN A 17 -11.43 -13.54 7.45
CA ASN A 17 -11.98 -13.20 6.15
C ASN A 17 -11.89 -11.68 5.96
N LEU A 18 -10.73 -11.25 5.47
CA LEU A 18 -10.45 -9.91 5.04
C LEU A 18 -11.33 -9.61 3.83
N PRO A 19 -12.10 -8.50 3.82
CA PRO A 19 -12.91 -8.17 2.66
C PRO A 19 -11.96 -7.92 1.48
N PRO A 20 -12.04 -8.70 0.39
CA PRO A 20 -11.23 -8.47 -0.79
C PRO A 20 -11.54 -7.09 -1.38
N LEU A 21 -10.59 -6.52 -2.14
CA LEU A 21 -10.84 -5.28 -2.89
C LEU A 21 -12.08 -5.35 -3.80
N LYS A 22 -12.62 -6.55 -4.06
CA LYS A 22 -13.94 -6.77 -4.70
C LYS A 22 -15.10 -6.05 -3.99
N ARG A 23 -14.99 -5.68 -2.71
CA ARG A 23 -15.98 -4.84 -2.00
C ARG A 23 -15.75 -3.33 -2.17
N PHE A 24 -14.71 -2.92 -2.87
CA PHE A 24 -14.59 -1.56 -3.35
C PHE A 24 -15.01 -1.60 -4.81
N ASN A 25 -16.24 -1.20 -5.11
CA ASN A 25 -16.72 -1.02 -6.49
C ASN A 25 -16.01 0.19 -7.11
N TYR A 26 -14.69 0.10 -7.23
CA TYR A 26 -13.83 1.14 -7.76
C TYR A 26 -13.88 1.07 -9.28
N ARG A 27 -14.54 2.06 -9.90
CA ARG A 27 -14.53 2.28 -11.35
C ARG A 27 -13.64 3.48 -11.65
N PRO A 28 -12.41 3.28 -12.08
CA PRO A 28 -11.54 4.41 -12.37
C PRO A 28 -11.88 5.04 -13.73
N SER A 29 -11.65 6.34 -13.85
CA SER A 29 -11.57 7.01 -15.16
C SER A 29 -10.43 6.40 -16.00
N LEU A 30 -10.69 6.09 -17.28
CA LEU A 30 -9.77 5.52 -18.29
C LEU A 30 -8.54 6.40 -18.62
N THR A 31 -8.23 7.37 -17.77
CA THR A 31 -7.16 8.34 -17.96
C THR A 31 -5.80 7.78 -17.53
N SER A 32 -4.77 8.39 -18.09
CA SER A 32 -3.35 8.08 -18.02
C SER A 32 -2.84 7.55 -16.66
N ALA A 33 -2.20 6.38 -16.65
CA ALA A 33 -1.54 5.83 -15.44
C ALA A 33 -0.35 6.67 -14.89
N LYS A 34 0.03 7.78 -15.54
CA LYS A 34 1.29 8.51 -15.31
C LYS A 34 1.46 9.17 -13.93
N PRO A 35 0.45 9.72 -13.23
CA PRO A 35 0.72 10.37 -11.96
C PRO A 35 0.90 9.38 -10.80
N LEU A 36 0.46 8.12 -10.97
CA LEU A 36 0.47 7.15 -9.88
C LEU A 36 1.88 6.74 -9.41
N PRO A 37 2.86 6.44 -10.29
CA PRO A 37 4.23 6.18 -9.88
C PRO A 37 4.87 7.37 -9.14
N THR A 38 4.65 8.59 -9.64
CA THR A 38 5.13 9.83 -9.00
C THR A 38 4.52 10.03 -7.61
N LEU A 39 3.21 9.78 -7.48
CA LEU A 39 2.51 9.84 -6.19
C LEU A 39 3.03 8.77 -5.21
N ALA A 40 3.24 7.54 -5.68
CA ALA A 40 3.80 6.46 -4.86
C ALA A 40 5.22 6.80 -4.36
N ALA A 41 6.07 7.36 -5.21
CA ALA A 41 7.41 7.83 -4.81
C ALA A 41 7.30 8.92 -3.74
N LEU A 42 6.49 9.95 -3.99
CA LEU A 42 6.31 11.07 -3.05
C LEU A 42 5.76 10.61 -1.69
N LEU A 43 4.77 9.70 -1.69
CA LEU A 43 4.24 9.11 -0.47
C LEU A 43 5.31 8.33 0.29
N THR A 44 6.17 7.59 -0.42
CA THR A 44 7.27 6.84 0.22
C THR A 44 8.24 7.78 0.93
N TYR A 45 8.77 8.78 0.22
CA TYR A 45 9.73 9.73 0.79
C TYR A 45 9.12 10.50 1.97
N LYS A 46 7.90 11.03 1.79
CA LYS A 46 7.22 11.82 2.82
C LYS A 46 6.88 11.00 4.06
N THR A 47 6.45 9.74 3.90
CA THR A 47 6.06 8.88 5.02
C THR A 47 7.26 8.35 5.78
N TRP A 48 8.34 7.97 5.09
CA TRP A 48 9.56 7.52 5.76
C TRP A 48 10.37 8.68 6.36
N GLY A 49 10.15 9.92 5.87
CA GLY A 49 10.89 11.09 6.32
C GLY A 49 12.27 11.22 5.66
N ILE A 50 12.41 10.70 4.42
CA ILE A 50 13.64 10.89 3.62
C ILE A 50 13.48 12.20 2.84
N PRO A 51 14.48 13.10 2.87
CA PRO A 51 14.50 14.26 1.99
C PRO A 51 14.39 13.81 0.54
N MET A 52 13.60 14.53 -0.27
CA MET A 52 13.50 14.20 -1.69
C MET A 52 14.90 14.20 -2.34
N PRO A 53 15.26 13.14 -3.08
CA PRO A 53 16.58 13.03 -3.69
C PRO A 53 16.69 13.95 -4.92
N PRO A 54 17.89 14.08 -5.50
CA PRO A 54 18.09 14.73 -6.80
C PRO A 54 17.16 14.16 -7.88
N GLU A 55 16.80 14.99 -8.87
CA GLU A 55 15.81 14.65 -9.91
C GLU A 55 16.12 13.35 -10.66
N CYS A 56 17.40 13.06 -10.91
CA CYS A 56 17.81 11.84 -11.60
C CYS A 56 17.44 10.57 -10.83
N HIS A 57 17.66 10.54 -9.51
CA HIS A 57 17.32 9.39 -8.67
C HIS A 57 15.80 9.24 -8.52
N PHE A 58 15.09 10.35 -8.33
CA PHE A 58 13.63 10.35 -8.27
C PHE A 58 13.02 9.77 -9.56
N THR A 59 13.56 10.14 -10.73
CA THR A 59 13.11 9.64 -12.04
C THR A 59 13.36 8.13 -12.21
N CYS A 60 14.52 7.64 -11.77
CA CYS A 60 14.80 6.20 -11.77
C CYS A 60 13.81 5.44 -10.87
N TYR A 61 13.52 5.98 -9.69
CA TYR A 61 12.58 5.36 -8.76
C TYR A 61 11.14 5.37 -9.29
N THR A 62 10.66 6.47 -9.86
CA THR A 62 9.32 6.51 -10.48
C THR A 62 9.21 5.55 -11.67
N THR A 63 10.27 5.39 -12.46
CA THR A 63 10.33 4.38 -13.54
C THR A 63 10.23 2.95 -12.99
N PHE A 64 10.95 2.66 -11.91
CA PHE A 64 10.83 1.38 -11.21
C PHE A 64 9.39 1.14 -10.71
N LEU A 65 8.78 2.15 -10.10
CA LEU A 65 7.40 2.08 -9.59
C LEU A 65 6.40 1.88 -10.73
N ASP A 66 6.56 2.52 -11.88
CA ASP A 66 5.69 2.31 -13.03
C ASP A 66 5.69 0.84 -13.48
N ASN A 67 6.88 0.24 -13.57
CA ASN A 67 7.01 -1.19 -13.89
C ASN A 67 6.38 -2.09 -12.83
N LEU A 68 6.60 -1.79 -11.55
CA LEU A 68 6.00 -2.55 -10.44
C LEU A 68 4.47 -2.44 -10.43
N LEU A 69 3.93 -1.24 -10.63
CA LEU A 69 2.48 -0.99 -10.62
C LEU A 69 1.77 -1.59 -11.84
N LYS A 70 2.46 -1.78 -12.97
CA LYS A 70 1.90 -2.46 -14.14
C LYS A 70 1.58 -3.93 -13.89
N LEU A 71 2.31 -4.58 -12.98
CA LEU A 71 2.03 -5.94 -12.55
C LEU A 71 0.71 -6.04 -11.77
N ALA A 72 0.14 -4.90 -11.35
CA ALA A 72 -1.14 -4.84 -10.68
C ALA A 72 -2.34 -4.72 -11.62
N PRO A 73 -3.47 -5.48 -11.46
CA PRO A 73 -4.60 -5.27 -12.33
C PRO A 73 -5.14 -3.89 -12.03
N TYR A 74 -5.48 -3.22 -13.11
CA TYR A 74 -6.34 -2.09 -13.02
C TYR A 74 -7.76 -2.63 -12.69
N PRO A 75 -8.44 -2.11 -11.65
CA PRO A 75 -8.24 -0.78 -11.09
C PRO A 75 -7.57 -0.75 -9.69
N ALA A 76 -7.12 -1.88 -9.15
CA ALA A 76 -6.63 -2.00 -7.77
C ALA A 76 -5.36 -1.19 -7.43
N ARG A 77 -4.66 -0.64 -8.43
CA ARG A 77 -3.35 0.01 -8.27
C ARG A 77 -3.35 1.14 -7.25
N PHE A 78 -4.28 2.09 -7.35
CA PHE A 78 -4.32 3.26 -6.46
C PHE A 78 -4.62 2.88 -5.00
N PRO A 79 -5.67 2.07 -4.70
CA PRO A 79 -5.88 1.55 -3.34
C PRO A 79 -4.66 0.82 -2.77
N LEU A 80 -3.98 -0.01 -3.58
CA LEU A 80 -2.79 -0.74 -3.14
C LEU A 80 -1.61 0.18 -2.79
N VAL A 81 -1.42 1.28 -3.54
CA VAL A 81 -0.42 2.32 -3.20
C VAL A 81 -0.73 2.95 -1.85
N LEU A 82 -2.00 3.25 -1.57
CA LEU A 82 -2.42 3.84 -0.28
C LEU A 82 -2.23 2.87 0.89
N ILE A 83 -2.55 1.59 0.69
CA ILE A 83 -2.34 0.54 1.70
C ILE A 83 -0.83 0.36 1.96
N ALA A 84 -0.01 0.32 0.90
CA ALA A 84 1.44 0.24 1.03
C ALA A 84 2.01 1.44 1.81
N ALA A 85 1.58 2.66 1.51
CA ALA A 85 1.97 3.85 2.26
C ALA A 85 1.54 3.77 3.74
N THR A 86 0.37 3.19 4.03
CA THR A 86 -0.08 2.96 5.41
C THR A 86 0.83 1.99 6.15
N TYR A 87 1.28 0.91 5.50
CA TYR A 87 2.24 -0.03 6.08
C TYR A 87 3.60 0.62 6.36
N ILE A 88 4.08 1.48 5.45
CA ILE A 88 5.31 2.25 5.67
C ILE A 88 5.15 3.20 6.87
N SER A 89 3.98 3.84 7.01
CA SER A 89 3.68 4.71 8.17
C SER A 89 3.75 3.93 9.49
N ARG A 90 3.13 2.75 9.55
CA ARG A 90 3.19 1.88 10.73
C ARG A 90 4.61 1.46 11.07
N LEU A 91 5.39 1.12 10.04
CA LEU A 91 6.80 0.76 10.25
C LEU A 91 7.60 1.96 10.77
N ARG A 92 7.31 3.17 10.26
CA ARG A 92 7.96 4.40 10.70
C ARG A 92 7.65 4.74 12.16
N GLU A 93 6.43 4.46 12.64
CA GLU A 93 6.05 4.65 14.04
C GLU A 93 6.88 3.76 14.99
N VAL A 94 7.24 2.56 14.53
CA VAL A 94 8.09 1.63 15.30
C VAL A 94 9.58 1.98 15.19
N PHE A 95 10.01 2.51 14.04
CA PHE A 95 11.40 2.90 13.79
C PHE A 95 11.54 4.39 13.39
N PRO A 96 11.24 5.32 14.30
CA PRO A 96 11.23 6.76 14.00
C PRO A 96 12.63 7.35 13.78
N GLU A 97 13.67 6.67 14.27
CA GLU A 97 15.07 7.12 14.15
C GLU A 97 15.78 6.55 12.92
N ALA A 98 15.17 5.59 12.21
CA ALA A 98 15.77 5.01 11.01
C ALA A 98 15.90 6.08 9.92
N SER A 99 17.11 6.60 9.71
CA SER A 99 17.42 7.42 8.55
C SER A 99 17.51 6.52 7.32
N GLY A 100 16.79 6.84 6.25
CA GLY A 100 16.87 6.08 5.01
C GLY A 100 18.20 6.33 4.31
N GLU A 101 18.93 5.26 4.00
CA GLU A 101 19.98 5.26 2.97
C GLU A 101 19.35 5.23 1.57
N GLU A 102 20.11 5.63 0.55
CA GLU A 102 19.67 5.52 -0.85
C GLU A 102 19.25 4.07 -1.20
N GLY A 103 18.11 3.91 -1.87
CA GLY A 103 17.56 2.60 -2.23
C GLY A 103 16.75 1.91 -1.13
N VAL A 104 16.73 2.45 0.10
CA VAL A 104 15.83 1.97 1.16
C VAL A 104 14.37 2.18 0.77
N GLU A 105 14.03 3.31 0.16
CA GLU A 105 12.69 3.61 -0.35
C GLU A 105 12.19 2.55 -1.34
N VAL A 106 13.08 2.07 -2.22
CA VAL A 106 12.74 1.04 -3.22
C VAL A 106 12.37 -0.26 -2.51
N ARG A 107 13.20 -0.70 -1.57
CA ARG A 107 12.97 -1.94 -0.80
C ARG A 107 11.73 -1.83 0.08
N LEU A 108 11.55 -0.69 0.76
CA LEU A 108 10.41 -0.42 1.62
C LEU A 108 9.10 -0.46 0.83
N PHE A 109 9.01 0.34 -0.23
CA PHE A 109 7.78 0.41 -1.01
C PHE A 109 7.48 -0.91 -1.71
N LYS A 110 8.48 -1.55 -2.34
CA LYS A 110 8.27 -2.86 -2.96
C LYS A 110 7.71 -3.87 -1.97
N THR A 111 8.30 -3.97 -0.78
CA THR A 111 7.87 -4.93 0.25
C THR A 111 6.46 -4.61 0.75
N ALA A 112 6.19 -3.35 1.06
CA ALA A 112 4.87 -2.89 1.50
C ALA A 112 3.80 -3.13 0.43
N PHE A 113 4.12 -2.86 -0.84
CA PHE A 113 3.21 -3.04 -1.97
C PHE A 113 2.90 -4.51 -2.23
N VAL A 114 3.89 -5.40 -2.15
CA VAL A 114 3.65 -6.85 -2.29
C VAL A 114 2.82 -7.39 -1.12
N LEU A 115 3.05 -6.91 0.10
CA LEU A 115 2.18 -7.27 1.23
C LEU A 115 0.76 -6.76 1.02
N ALA A 116 0.58 -5.52 0.55
CA ALA A 116 -0.74 -4.96 0.24
C ALA A 116 -1.45 -5.82 -0.81
N TRP A 117 -0.72 -6.21 -1.86
CA TRP A 117 -1.19 -7.11 -2.88
C TRP A 117 -1.64 -8.46 -2.34
N LYS A 118 -0.79 -9.15 -1.57
CA LYS A 118 -1.08 -10.49 -1.05
C LYS A 118 -2.32 -10.50 -0.17
N VAL A 119 -2.57 -9.40 0.54
CA VAL A 119 -3.66 -9.27 1.51
C VAL A 119 -4.96 -8.84 0.83
N TYR A 120 -4.90 -7.92 -0.14
CA TYR A 120 -6.07 -7.24 -0.70
C TYR A 120 -6.32 -7.49 -2.20
N GLY A 121 -5.31 -8.00 -2.91
CA GLY A 121 -5.37 -8.33 -4.34
C GLY A 121 -6.33 -9.48 -4.63
N ALA A 122 -6.90 -9.47 -5.84
CA ALA A 122 -7.91 -10.45 -6.26
C ALA A 122 -7.33 -11.83 -6.62
N GLU A 123 -6.00 -11.91 -6.85
CA GLU A 123 -5.30 -13.12 -7.24
C GLU A 123 -4.10 -13.37 -6.31
N ALA A 124 -4.05 -14.58 -5.74
CA ALA A 124 -3.08 -15.01 -4.73
C ALA A 124 -1.64 -15.12 -5.24
N ASP A 125 -1.36 -14.83 -6.51
CA ASP A 125 -0.04 -14.92 -7.14
C ASP A 125 0.90 -13.76 -6.79
N GLY A 126 0.90 -13.34 -5.52
CA GLY A 126 1.89 -12.43 -4.96
C GLY A 126 3.34 -12.96 -5.04
N GLU A 127 3.53 -14.24 -5.38
CA GLU A 127 4.85 -14.81 -5.65
C GLU A 127 5.51 -14.27 -6.93
N MET A 128 4.74 -13.87 -7.95
CA MET A 128 5.29 -13.38 -9.21
C MET A 128 6.00 -12.02 -9.03
N MET A 129 5.52 -11.20 -8.10
CA MET A 129 6.05 -9.85 -7.81
C MET A 129 7.32 -9.86 -6.97
N CYS A 130 7.45 -10.78 -6.03
CA CYS A 130 8.53 -10.73 -5.04
C CYS A 130 9.82 -11.39 -5.51
N GLY A 131 9.78 -12.15 -6.61
CA GLY A 131 10.87 -13.05 -6.97
C GLY A 131 11.00 -14.17 -5.94
N ARG A 132 11.38 -15.37 -6.38
CA ARG A 132 11.52 -16.54 -5.49
C ARG A 132 12.78 -16.50 -4.59
N GLY A 133 13.34 -15.32 -4.37
CA GLY A 133 14.61 -15.13 -3.67
C GLY A 133 14.47 -15.18 -2.15
N ARG A 134 15.42 -15.84 -1.48
CA ARG A 134 15.52 -15.88 -0.01
C ARG A 134 15.50 -14.47 0.62
N VAL A 135 16.22 -13.53 0.02
CA VAL A 135 16.33 -12.13 0.48
C VAL A 135 14.96 -11.44 0.50
N ALA A 136 14.13 -11.65 -0.53
CA ALA A 136 12.80 -11.04 -0.58
C ALA A 136 11.89 -11.57 0.53
N ARG A 137 11.93 -12.88 0.80
CA ARG A 137 11.16 -13.51 1.89
C ARG A 137 11.63 -13.05 3.28
N GLU A 138 12.93 -12.82 3.44
CA GLU A 138 13.50 -12.32 4.68
C GLU A 138 13.10 -10.87 4.92
N MET A 139 13.17 -10.02 3.90
CA MET A 139 12.68 -8.64 3.96
C MET A 139 11.18 -8.56 4.30
N GLU A 140 10.34 -9.38 3.65
CA GLU A 140 8.91 -9.45 3.99
C GLU A 140 8.69 -9.84 5.46
N ARG A 141 9.44 -10.82 5.96
CA ARG A 141 9.34 -11.28 7.34
C ARG A 141 9.74 -10.18 8.33
N GLU A 142 10.87 -9.52 8.10
CA GLU A 142 11.32 -8.43 8.98
C GLU A 142 10.37 -7.23 8.93
N PHE A 143 9.83 -6.91 7.75
CA PHE A 143 8.81 -5.88 7.61
C PHE A 143 7.56 -6.23 8.42
N LEU A 144 7.06 -7.48 8.30
CA LEU A 144 5.89 -7.97 9.04
C LEU A 144 6.09 -7.89 10.55
N LYS A 145 7.25 -8.32 11.05
CA LYS A 145 7.62 -8.15 12.47
C LYS A 145 7.60 -6.68 12.86
N GLY A 146 8.18 -5.81 12.02
CA GLY A 146 8.24 -4.37 12.26
C GLY A 146 6.87 -3.70 12.37
N ILE A 147 5.85 -4.19 11.67
CA ILE A 147 4.47 -3.69 11.79
C ILE A 147 3.60 -4.54 12.75
N ASN A 148 4.22 -5.40 13.57
CA ASN A 148 3.54 -6.34 14.47
C ASN A 148 2.44 -7.16 13.78
N TYR A 149 2.67 -7.57 12.52
CA TYR A 149 1.72 -8.29 11.68
C TYR A 149 0.37 -7.57 11.48
N THR A 150 0.31 -6.26 11.73
CA THR A 150 -0.91 -5.45 11.58
C THR A 150 -1.13 -5.12 10.10
N LEU A 151 -1.76 -6.04 9.37
CA LEU A 151 -2.04 -5.93 7.93
C LEU A 151 -3.45 -5.39 7.61
N GLN A 152 -4.34 -5.39 8.59
CA GLN A 152 -5.69 -4.82 8.45
C GLN A 152 -5.58 -3.30 8.26
N VAL A 153 -6.17 -2.77 7.20
CA VAL A 153 -6.29 -1.33 6.92
C VAL A 153 -7.76 -1.05 6.68
N SER A 154 -8.34 -0.17 7.48
CA SER A 154 -9.76 0.12 7.35
C SER A 154 -10.02 0.94 6.07
N PRO A 155 -11.20 0.79 5.43
CA PRO A 155 -11.59 1.65 4.32
C PRO A 155 -11.48 3.15 4.64
N MET A 156 -11.77 3.52 5.89
CA MET A 156 -11.67 4.90 6.37
C MET A 156 -10.23 5.43 6.38
N ASP A 157 -9.25 4.59 6.73
CA ASP A 157 -7.84 4.99 6.69
C ASP A 157 -7.36 5.21 5.26
N ILE A 158 -7.78 4.33 4.33
CA ILE A 158 -7.51 4.49 2.90
C ILE A 158 -8.12 5.80 2.39
N PHE A 159 -9.37 6.11 2.75
CA PHE A 159 -10.03 7.35 2.34
C PHE A 159 -9.34 8.59 2.91
N LYS A 160 -9.00 8.60 4.20
CA LYS A 160 -8.28 9.72 4.83
C LYS A 160 -6.95 9.97 4.12
N LEU A 161 -6.24 8.92 3.75
CA LEU A 161 -4.99 9.05 3.00
C LEU A 161 -5.24 9.53 1.57
N ALA A 162 -6.25 9.01 0.88
CA ALA A 162 -6.65 9.46 -0.46
C ALA A 162 -7.03 10.95 -0.50
N ALA A 163 -7.77 11.43 0.52
CA ALA A 163 -8.07 12.85 0.65
C ALA A 163 -6.81 13.70 0.83
N ARG A 164 -5.84 13.22 1.63
CA ARG A 164 -4.54 13.87 1.82
C ARG A 164 -3.71 13.88 0.53
N THR A 165 -3.86 12.89 -0.36
CA THR A 165 -3.14 12.91 -1.63
C THR A 165 -3.58 14.04 -2.56
N LYS A 166 -4.86 14.46 -2.54
CA LYS A 166 -5.30 15.64 -3.30
C LYS A 166 -4.52 16.89 -2.89
N VAL A 167 -4.40 17.11 -1.57
CA VAL A 167 -3.64 18.24 -1.01
C VAL A 167 -2.16 18.11 -1.35
N LEU A 168 -1.58 16.92 -1.15
CA LEU A 168 -0.17 16.65 -1.40
C LEU A 168 0.24 16.95 -2.85
N VAL A 169 -0.58 16.53 -3.81
CA VAL A 169 -0.33 16.75 -5.24
C VAL A 169 -0.37 18.25 -5.57
N SER A 170 -1.37 18.99 -5.04
CA SER A 170 -1.46 20.44 -5.24
C SER A 170 -0.30 21.24 -4.63
N GLN A 171 0.33 20.71 -3.57
CA GLN A 171 1.49 21.32 -2.92
C GLN A 171 2.82 21.04 -3.62
N ASN A 172 2.84 20.20 -4.66
CA ASN A 172 4.04 19.82 -5.39
C ASN A 172 3.89 20.05 -6.92
N PRO A 173 3.63 21.30 -7.36
CA PRO A 173 3.39 21.62 -8.77
C PRO A 173 4.60 21.34 -9.69
N GLN A 174 5.80 21.24 -9.13
CA GLN A 174 7.01 20.84 -9.84
C GLN A 174 7.02 19.35 -10.22
N LEU A 175 6.21 18.52 -9.55
CA LEU A 175 6.10 17.08 -9.80
C LEU A 175 4.80 16.70 -10.51
N PHE A 176 3.76 17.54 -10.42
CA PHE A 176 2.43 17.26 -10.95
C PHE A 176 1.91 18.42 -11.77
N THR A 177 1.45 18.12 -12.98
CA THR A 177 0.74 19.07 -13.83
C THR A 177 -0.70 19.29 -13.35
N GLY A 178 -1.35 20.34 -13.83
CA GLY A 178 -2.78 20.54 -13.55
C GLY A 178 -3.66 19.35 -13.97
N LYS A 179 -3.28 18.64 -15.03
CA LYS A 179 -3.96 17.42 -15.47
C LYS A 179 -3.78 16.27 -14.47
N ASP A 180 -2.58 16.12 -13.92
CA ASP A 180 -2.28 15.10 -12.89
C ASP A 180 -3.08 15.35 -11.61
N CYS A 181 -3.21 16.62 -11.20
CA CYS A 181 -4.05 17.02 -10.06
C CYS A 181 -5.51 16.60 -10.25
N MET A 182 -6.08 16.86 -11.44
CA MET A 182 -7.45 16.46 -11.76
C MET A 182 -7.62 14.94 -11.77
N GLU A 183 -6.65 14.22 -12.33
CA GLU A 183 -6.68 12.76 -12.40
C GLU A 183 -6.65 12.10 -11.01
N VAL A 184 -5.77 12.55 -10.12
CA VAL A 184 -5.77 12.09 -8.72
C VAL A 184 -7.08 12.47 -8.02
N ALA A 185 -7.66 13.64 -8.33
CA ALA A 185 -8.93 14.04 -7.74
C ALA A 185 -10.08 13.08 -8.12
N LEU A 186 -10.12 12.64 -9.39
CA LEU A 186 -11.07 11.64 -9.89
C LEU A 186 -10.87 10.28 -9.21
N TRP A 187 -9.64 9.79 -9.08
CA TRP A 187 -9.40 8.51 -8.38
C TRP A 187 -9.90 8.50 -6.94
N VAL A 188 -9.76 9.63 -6.23
CA VAL A 188 -10.26 9.76 -4.86
C VAL A 188 -11.80 9.80 -4.83
N GLU A 189 -12.43 10.43 -5.82
CA GLU A 189 -13.89 10.44 -5.97
C GLU A 189 -14.44 9.06 -6.31
N ASP A 190 -13.82 8.36 -7.27
CA ASP A 190 -14.15 6.99 -7.64
C ASP A 190 -14.01 6.03 -6.45
N LEU A 191 -12.96 6.22 -5.63
CA LEU A 191 -12.77 5.47 -4.39
C LEU A 191 -13.89 5.75 -3.37
N ASN A 192 -14.32 7.00 -3.27
CA ASN A 192 -15.40 7.40 -2.37
C ASN A 192 -16.75 6.80 -2.80
N MET A 193 -17.07 6.87 -4.10
CA MET A 193 -18.31 6.32 -4.66
C MET A 193 -18.37 4.80 -4.54
N GLY A 194 -17.26 4.10 -4.78
CA GLY A 194 -17.18 2.64 -4.65
C GLY A 194 -17.46 2.13 -3.24
N ILE A 195 -17.25 2.94 -2.19
CA ILE A 195 -17.60 2.59 -0.80
C ILE A 195 -19.09 2.82 -0.53
N VAL A 196 -19.66 3.91 -1.03
CA VAL A 196 -21.09 4.23 -0.85
C VAL A 196 -21.97 3.15 -1.49
N GLU A 197 -21.62 2.71 -2.70
CA GLU A 197 -22.34 1.65 -3.43
C GLU A 197 -22.22 0.27 -2.78
N SER A 198 -21.14 0.02 -2.05
CA SER A 198 -20.86 -1.27 -1.41
C SER A 198 -21.55 -1.43 -0.04
N GLY A 199 -22.49 -0.53 0.27
CA GLY A 199 -23.23 -0.49 1.53
C GLY A 199 -22.55 0.43 2.54
N GLY A 200 -22.69 1.74 2.34
CA GLY A 200 -22.32 2.72 3.35
C GLY A 200 -23.00 2.40 4.69
N LEU A 201 -22.20 2.22 5.75
CA LEU A 201 -22.45 2.30 7.21
C LEU A 201 -23.72 1.65 7.83
N ASN A 202 -24.70 1.17 7.06
CA ASN A 202 -26.01 0.72 7.54
C ASN A 202 -26.12 -0.81 7.61
N GLY A 203 -25.12 -1.56 7.14
CA GLY A 203 -25.02 -3.01 7.33
C GLY A 203 -24.27 -3.43 8.61
N TRP A 204 -23.91 -2.47 9.47
CA TRP A 204 -23.09 -2.67 10.67
C TRP A 204 -23.87 -2.44 11.97
N SER A 205 -25.20 -2.54 11.93
CA SER A 205 -25.95 -2.78 13.17
C SER A 205 -25.72 -4.23 13.55
N GLY A 206 -24.87 -4.44 14.56
CA GLY A 206 -24.74 -5.71 15.22
C GLY A 206 -26.12 -6.20 15.63
N GLY A 207 -26.52 -7.35 15.10
CA GLY A 207 -27.58 -8.16 15.68
C GLY A 207 -27.16 -8.55 17.08
N VAL A 208 -27.57 -7.74 18.05
CA VAL A 208 -27.75 -8.20 19.43
C VAL A 208 -29.14 -8.81 19.44
N SER A 209 -29.20 -10.13 19.41
CA SER A 209 -30.31 -10.95 19.88
C SER A 209 -29.71 -12.23 20.41
#